data_AF-A0A6P8ZVK1-F1
#
_entry.id   AF-A0A6P8ZVK1-F1
#
_cell.length_a   1.000
_cell.length_b   1.000
_cell.length_c   1.000
_cell.angle_alpha   90.00
_cell.angle_beta   90.00
_cell.angle_gamma   90.00
#
_symmetry.space_group_name_H-M   'P 1'
#
loop_
_entity.id
_entity.type
_entity.pdbx_description
1 polymer ?
#
loop_
_entity_poly.entity_id
_entity_poly.type
_entity_poly.pdbx_seq_one_letter_code
_entity_poly.pdbx_strand_id
1 'polypeptide(L)'
;MPKTQKKALTVDSITHPKSRKAIKLFKNHKKKESRQKTKMVTHVKNNLIGEKLLWFQERIPDDMTICSKAFVDELIQTYLARFDDELEQIRLKHSIGQRNKRQHASREDMIRHTQETERLEYNTCGLELPNLLDEAQLKVLKEWNGELRFLQNFKLVRLGKKQLQSESSDISMDYSTKIAEKSKETITESNQNSPVPSESSDDESMME
;
A
#
# COMPACT_ATOMS: atom_id res chain seq x y z
N MET A 1 0.11 -28.34 51.85
CA MET A 1 1.48 -27.82 52.05
C MET A 1 1.98 -27.14 50.77
N PRO A 2 2.53 -25.91 50.83
CA PRO A 2 3.06 -25.24 49.65
C PRO A 2 4.36 -25.92 49.21
N LYS A 3 4.51 -26.20 47.91
CA LYS A 3 5.71 -26.85 47.35
C LYS A 3 6.90 -25.89 47.48
N THR A 4 7.94 -26.29 48.21
CA THR A 4 9.21 -25.56 48.29
C THR A 4 9.78 -25.32 46.90
N GLN A 5 10.03 -24.05 46.57
CA GLN A 5 10.63 -23.66 45.29
C GLN A 5 12.05 -24.22 45.22
N LYS A 6 12.25 -25.29 44.45
CA LYS A 6 13.58 -25.89 44.25
C LYS A 6 14.49 -24.88 43.53
N LYS A 7 15.69 -24.65 44.06
CA LYS A 7 16.72 -23.78 43.46
C LYS A 7 16.92 -24.12 41.98
N ALA A 8 17.04 -23.09 41.13
CA ALA A 8 17.26 -23.25 39.71
C ALA A 8 18.55 -24.05 39.45
N LEU A 9 18.51 -24.97 38.49
CA LEU A 9 19.67 -25.76 38.08
C LEU A 9 20.67 -24.84 37.37
N THR A 10 21.85 -24.66 37.94
CA THR A 10 22.98 -23.90 37.38
C THR A 10 24.01 -24.83 36.76
N VAL A 11 24.89 -24.28 35.92
CA VAL A 11 25.95 -25.04 35.24
C VAL A 11 26.91 -25.64 36.26
N ASP A 12 27.25 -24.89 37.31
CA ASP A 12 28.16 -25.34 38.38
C ASP A 12 27.63 -26.54 39.19
N SER A 13 26.31 -26.77 39.15
CA SER A 13 25.67 -27.91 39.83
C SER A 13 25.72 -29.21 39.01
N ILE A 14 26.32 -29.18 37.82
CA ILE A 14 26.44 -30.30 36.88
C ILE A 14 27.82 -30.94 37.02
N THR A 15 27.84 -32.20 37.46
CA THR A 15 29.07 -33.00 37.57
C THR A 15 29.47 -33.71 36.28
N HIS A 16 28.52 -33.97 35.37
CA HIS A 16 28.80 -34.66 34.10
C HIS A 16 27.88 -34.15 32.95
N PRO A 17 28.40 -33.99 31.72
CA PRO A 17 27.63 -33.48 30.57
C PRO A 17 26.38 -34.30 30.22
N LYS A 18 26.44 -35.63 30.43
CA LYS A 18 25.30 -36.55 30.18
C LYS A 18 24.43 -36.79 31.42
N SER A 19 24.62 -36.06 32.51
CA SER A 19 23.81 -36.25 33.73
C SER A 19 22.35 -35.84 33.52
N ARG A 20 21.42 -36.39 34.31
CA ARG A 20 20.00 -36.00 34.28
C ARG A 20 19.82 -34.49 34.49
N LYS A 21 20.64 -33.88 35.35
CA LYS A 21 20.67 -32.43 35.62
C LYS A 21 21.08 -31.65 34.36
N ALA A 22 22.14 -32.09 33.68
CA ALA A 22 22.61 -31.49 32.43
C ALA A 22 21.57 -31.59 31.30
N ILE A 23 20.97 -32.76 31.10
CA ILE A 23 19.93 -32.97 30.08
C ILE A 23 18.73 -32.05 30.35
N LYS A 24 18.33 -31.89 31.62
CA LYS A 24 17.24 -30.99 32.01
C LYS A 24 17.59 -29.52 31.75
N LEU A 25 18.81 -29.09 32.08
CA LEU A 25 19.30 -27.74 31.79
C LEU A 25 19.30 -27.47 30.28
N PHE A 26 19.83 -28.39 29.48
CA PHE A 26 19.85 -28.29 28.02
C PHE A 26 18.43 -28.19 27.43
N LYS A 27 17.50 -29.04 27.88
CA LYS A 27 16.10 -28.97 27.44
C LYS A 27 15.46 -27.61 27.77
N ASN A 28 15.71 -27.09 28.97
CA ASN A 28 15.22 -25.77 29.37
C ASN A 28 15.85 -24.65 28.54
N HIS A 29 17.14 -24.73 28.26
CA HIS A 29 17.85 -23.78 27.41
C HIS A 29 17.27 -23.78 25.99
N LYS A 30 17.16 -24.96 25.36
CA LYS A 30 16.57 -25.11 24.03
C LYS A 30 15.13 -24.56 23.96
N LYS A 31 14.33 -24.76 25.01
CA LYS A 31 12.98 -24.18 25.12
C LYS A 31 13.02 -22.64 25.20
N LYS A 32 13.93 -22.08 25.98
CA LYS A 32 14.12 -20.61 26.06
C LYS A 32 14.59 -20.05 24.72
N GLU A 33 15.58 -20.68 24.09
CA GLU A 33 16.12 -20.29 22.79
C GLU A 33 15.03 -20.29 21.71
N SER A 34 14.22 -21.36 21.61
CA SER A 34 13.09 -21.41 20.69
C SER A 34 12.08 -20.29 20.92
N ARG A 35 11.76 -19.96 22.18
CA ARG A 35 10.88 -18.82 22.52
C ARG A 35 11.49 -17.48 22.11
N GLN A 36 12.80 -17.30 22.30
CA GLN A 36 13.48 -16.08 21.87
C GLN A 36 13.47 -15.96 20.34
N LYS A 37 13.72 -17.05 19.61
CA LYS A 37 13.62 -17.07 18.15
C LYS A 37 12.23 -16.63 17.66
N THR A 38 11.16 -17.17 18.24
CA THR A 38 9.79 -16.74 17.89
C THR A 38 9.57 -15.24 18.18
N LYS A 39 10.03 -14.74 19.33
CA LYS A 39 9.94 -13.30 19.65
C LYS A 39 10.70 -12.43 18.66
N MET A 40 11.89 -12.84 18.24
CA MET A 40 12.68 -12.13 17.24
C MET A 40 11.97 -12.10 15.88
N VAL A 41 11.38 -13.22 15.44
CA VAL A 41 10.60 -13.25 14.19
C VAL A 41 9.43 -12.28 14.25
N THR A 42 8.66 -12.26 15.34
CA THR A 42 7.57 -11.30 15.52
C THR A 42 8.08 -9.86 15.56
N HIS A 43 9.19 -9.61 16.24
CA HIS A 43 9.79 -8.27 16.30
C HIS A 43 10.22 -7.78 14.92
N VAL A 44 10.86 -8.63 14.11
CA VAL A 44 11.26 -8.29 12.73
C VAL A 44 10.04 -7.98 11.87
N LYS A 45 8.96 -8.76 11.99
CA LYS A 45 7.71 -8.48 11.26
C LYS A 45 7.10 -7.13 11.67
N ASN A 46 7.01 -6.86 12.96
CA ASN A 46 6.48 -5.59 13.47
C ASN A 46 7.36 -4.41 13.06
N ASN A 47 8.68 -4.58 13.08
CA ASN A 47 9.60 -3.54 12.61
C ASN A 47 9.38 -3.27 11.11
N LEU A 48 9.26 -4.29 10.26
CA LEU A 48 8.98 -4.10 8.84
C LEU A 48 7.68 -3.29 8.60
N ILE A 49 6.61 -3.60 9.35
CA ILE A 49 5.37 -2.82 9.30
C ILE A 49 5.62 -1.39 9.79
N GLY A 50 6.34 -1.22 10.90
CA GLY A 50 6.65 0.10 11.45
C GLY A 50 7.45 0.99 10.51
N GLU A 51 8.52 0.47 9.90
CA GLU A 51 9.31 1.18 8.89
C GLU A 51 8.45 1.59 7.69
N LYS A 52 7.56 0.68 7.25
CA LYS A 52 6.60 0.99 6.20
C LYS A 52 5.71 2.17 6.60
N LEU A 53 5.08 2.13 7.78
CA LEU A 53 4.22 3.22 8.26
C LEU A 53 4.97 4.55 8.39
N LEU A 54 6.20 4.50 8.90
CA LEU A 54 7.03 5.68 9.09
C LEU A 54 7.35 6.35 7.74
N TRP A 55 7.66 5.56 6.71
CA TRP A 55 7.89 6.07 5.37
C TRP A 55 6.66 6.84 4.83
N PHE A 56 5.45 6.36 5.10
CA PHE A 56 4.22 7.06 4.71
C PHE A 56 3.99 8.32 5.54
N GLN A 57 4.22 8.25 6.86
CA GLN A 57 4.09 9.39 7.77
C GLN A 57 5.00 10.55 7.34
N GLU A 58 6.26 10.30 7.03
CA GLU A 58 7.24 11.33 6.63
C GLU A 58 6.88 12.06 5.33
N ARG A 59 6.05 11.47 4.49
CA ARG A 59 5.67 11.99 3.16
C ARG A 59 4.27 12.57 3.12
N ILE A 60 3.53 12.47 4.22
CA ILE A 60 2.23 13.12 4.37
C ILE A 60 2.48 14.51 4.95
N PRO A 61 1.98 15.59 4.31
CA PRO A 61 2.12 16.93 4.85
C PRO A 61 1.31 17.11 6.14
N ASP A 62 1.90 17.82 7.11
CA ASP A 62 1.31 18.05 8.43
C ASP A 62 -0.02 18.82 8.37
N ASP A 63 -0.21 19.65 7.34
CA ASP A 63 -1.40 20.48 7.17
C ASP A 63 -2.63 19.71 6.65
N MET A 64 -2.46 18.48 6.15
CA MET A 64 -3.54 17.74 5.49
C MET A 64 -4.38 16.93 6.49
N THR A 65 -5.67 17.20 6.58
CA THR A 65 -6.58 16.49 7.51
C THR A 65 -7.19 15.23 6.91
N ILE A 66 -7.36 15.18 5.58
CA ILE A 66 -7.94 14.04 4.86
C ILE A 66 -7.13 13.83 3.58
N CYS A 67 -6.67 12.60 3.34
CA CYS A 67 -6.00 12.26 2.08
C CYS A 67 -7.05 11.90 1.02
N SER A 68 -6.96 12.52 -0.15
CA SER A 68 -7.74 12.10 -1.32
C SER A 68 -7.24 10.75 -1.83
N LYS A 69 -8.13 9.92 -2.39
CA LYS A 69 -7.77 8.64 -3.02
C LYS A 69 -6.69 8.80 -4.08
N ALA A 70 -6.74 9.86 -4.88
CA ALA A 70 -5.72 10.16 -5.88
C ALA A 70 -4.34 10.43 -5.26
N PHE A 71 -4.31 11.18 -4.15
CA PHE A 71 -3.07 11.43 -3.40
C PHE A 71 -2.52 10.14 -2.78
N VAL A 72 -3.39 9.27 -2.26
CA VAL A 72 -2.98 7.96 -1.73
C VAL A 72 -2.41 7.06 -2.83
N ASP A 73 -2.99 7.06 -4.04
CA ASP A 73 -2.44 6.34 -5.20
C ASP A 73 -1.04 6.86 -5.56
N GLU A 74 -0.87 8.18 -5.67
CA GLU A 74 0.43 8.81 -5.95
C GLU A 74 1.48 8.48 -4.87
N LEU A 75 1.08 8.52 -3.61
CA LEU A 75 1.94 8.20 -2.47
C LEU A 75 2.38 6.73 -2.51
N ILE A 76 1.48 5.81 -2.85
CA ILE A 76 1.80 4.39 -3.04
C ILE A 76 2.71 4.18 -4.25
N GLN A 77 2.50 4.88 -5.37
CA GLN A 77 3.37 4.78 -6.53
C GLN A 77 4.79 5.24 -6.19
N THR A 78 4.91 6.33 -5.44
CA THR A 78 6.19 6.82 -4.92
C THR A 78 6.85 5.79 -3.98
N TYR A 79 6.05 5.08 -3.17
CA TYR A 79 6.55 3.99 -2.31
C TYR A 79 7.12 2.85 -3.14
N LEU A 80 6.43 2.44 -4.20
CA LEU A 80 6.87 1.34 -5.09
C LEU A 80 8.14 1.71 -5.88
N ALA A 81 8.35 3.00 -6.15
CA ALA A 81 9.52 3.53 -6.86
C ALA A 81 10.72 3.84 -5.95
N ARG A 82 10.62 3.64 -4.62
CA ARG A 82 11.64 4.07 -3.64
C ARG A 82 13.04 3.50 -3.83
N PHE A 83 13.20 2.40 -4.58
CA PHE A 83 14.49 1.77 -4.84
C PHE A 83 14.99 1.99 -6.27
N ASP A 84 14.29 2.78 -7.09
CA ASP A 84 14.66 2.97 -8.49
C ASP A 84 16.03 3.65 -8.60
N ASP A 85 16.31 4.65 -7.77
CA ASP A 85 17.64 5.29 -7.67
C ASP A 85 18.76 4.29 -7.30
N GLU A 86 18.51 3.39 -6.35
CA GLU A 86 19.50 2.37 -5.94
C GLU A 86 19.76 1.38 -7.08
N LEU A 87 18.71 0.95 -7.79
CA LEU A 87 18.84 0.08 -8.96
C LEU A 87 19.58 0.76 -10.10
N GLU A 88 19.34 2.04 -10.35
CA GLU A 88 20.06 2.81 -11.37
C GLU A 88 21.54 2.94 -11.04
N GLN A 89 21.90 3.21 -9.78
CA GLN A 89 23.29 3.23 -9.34
C GLN A 89 23.99 1.87 -9.55
N ILE A 90 23.31 0.76 -9.25
CA ILE A 90 23.85 -0.59 -9.49
C ILE A 90 24.04 -0.83 -10.99
N ARG A 91 23.06 -0.47 -11.82
CA ARG A 91 23.13 -0.59 -13.29
C ARG A 91 24.30 0.21 -13.87
N LEU A 92 24.50 1.44 -13.40
CA LEU A 92 25.61 2.29 -13.84
C LEU A 92 26.98 1.71 -13.44
N LYS A 93 27.10 1.15 -12.23
CA LYS A 93 28.33 0.47 -11.80
C LYS A 93 28.63 -0.77 -12.66
N HIS A 94 27.60 -1.50 -13.08
CA HIS A 94 27.77 -2.65 -13.98
C HIS A 94 28.18 -2.23 -15.39
N SER A 95 27.67 -1.11 -15.92
CA SER A 95 27.99 -0.66 -17.28
C SER A 95 29.45 -0.18 -17.46
N ILE A 96 30.09 0.30 -16.39
CA ILE A 96 31.46 0.84 -16.42
C ILE A 96 32.53 -0.27 -16.38
N GLY A 97 32.22 -1.48 -15.88
CA GLY A 97 33.19 -2.55 -15.65
C GLY A 97 33.16 -3.67 -16.70
N GLN A 98 34.03 -3.62 -17.72
CA GLN A 98 34.19 -4.66 -18.75
C GLN A 98 34.53 -6.07 -18.22
N ARG A 99 34.98 -6.22 -16.97
CA ARG A 99 35.43 -7.51 -16.38
C ARG A 99 34.99 -7.74 -14.92
N ASN A 100 34.04 -6.97 -14.40
CA ASN A 100 33.63 -7.12 -13.01
C ASN A 100 32.45 -8.10 -12.89
N LYS A 101 32.63 -9.12 -12.04
CA LYS A 101 31.53 -9.98 -11.55
C LYS A 101 30.38 -9.09 -11.06
N ARG A 102 29.12 -9.55 -11.17
CA ARG A 102 27.88 -8.84 -10.79
C ARG A 102 27.93 -8.34 -9.33
N GLN A 103 28.61 -7.22 -9.12
CA GLN A 103 28.81 -6.62 -7.81
C GLN A 103 27.44 -6.18 -7.29
N HIS A 104 27.12 -6.44 -6.03
CA HIS A 104 25.79 -6.20 -5.47
C HIS A 104 24.65 -7.08 -6.03
N ALA A 105 24.94 -8.21 -6.70
CA ALA A 105 23.91 -9.14 -7.20
C ALA A 105 22.85 -9.50 -6.14
N SER A 106 23.28 -9.90 -4.94
CA SER A 106 22.35 -10.28 -3.86
C SER A 106 21.43 -9.13 -3.43
N ARG A 107 21.95 -7.89 -3.38
CA ARG A 107 21.13 -6.72 -3.03
C ARG A 107 20.16 -6.37 -4.15
N GLU A 108 20.63 -6.39 -5.40
CA GLU A 108 19.79 -6.19 -6.58
C GLU A 108 18.63 -7.20 -6.63
N ASP A 109 18.92 -8.48 -6.42
CA ASP A 109 17.93 -9.55 -6.44
C ASP A 109 16.89 -9.39 -5.31
N MET A 110 17.33 -9.00 -4.09
CA MET A 110 16.42 -8.72 -2.98
C MET A 110 15.49 -7.53 -3.27
N ILE A 111 16.02 -6.44 -3.83
CA ILE A 111 15.23 -5.26 -4.19
C ILE A 111 14.21 -5.61 -5.27
N ARG A 112 14.64 -6.28 -6.35
CA ARG A 112 13.76 -6.69 -7.44
C ARG A 112 12.63 -7.57 -6.93
N HIS A 113 12.94 -8.56 -6.10
CA HIS A 113 11.94 -9.42 -5.50
C HIS A 113 10.95 -8.64 -4.61
N THR A 114 11.45 -7.68 -3.84
CA THR A 114 10.61 -6.81 -2.99
C THR A 114 9.68 -5.95 -3.85
N GLN A 115 10.21 -5.24 -4.85
CA GLN A 115 9.41 -4.41 -5.76
C GLN A 115 8.38 -5.23 -6.53
N GLU A 116 8.75 -6.42 -7.03
CA GLU A 116 7.84 -7.32 -7.74
C GLU A 116 6.69 -7.76 -6.83
N THR A 117 7.00 -8.19 -5.61
CA THR A 117 6.00 -8.62 -4.63
C THR A 117 5.06 -7.47 -4.27
N GLU A 118 5.58 -6.29 -3.95
CA GLU A 118 4.75 -5.13 -3.59
C GLU A 118 3.89 -4.62 -4.76
N ARG A 119 4.43 -4.63 -5.99
CA ARG A 119 3.66 -4.29 -7.20
C ARG A 119 2.55 -5.32 -7.45
N LEU A 120 2.85 -6.60 -7.25
CA LEU A 120 1.85 -7.66 -7.39
C LEU A 120 0.73 -7.48 -6.36
N GLU A 121 1.08 -7.27 -5.09
CA GLU A 121 0.12 -7.01 -4.02
C GLU A 121 -0.74 -5.78 -4.35
N TYR A 122 -0.13 -4.66 -4.74
CA TYR A 122 -0.87 -3.43 -5.08
C TYR A 122 -1.88 -3.62 -6.22
N ASN A 123 -1.50 -4.38 -7.25
CA ASN A 123 -2.35 -4.64 -8.41
C ASN A 123 -3.46 -5.67 -8.14
N THR A 124 -3.28 -6.57 -7.17
CA THR A 124 -4.19 -7.71 -6.93
C THR A 124 -5.06 -7.52 -5.69
N CYS A 125 -4.48 -7.66 -4.50
CA CYS A 125 -5.18 -7.72 -3.22
C CYS A 125 -5.11 -6.41 -2.42
N GLY A 126 -4.21 -5.50 -2.78
CA GLY A 126 -3.95 -4.24 -2.11
C GLY A 126 -2.88 -4.34 -1.03
N LEU A 127 -2.14 -3.24 -0.83
CA LEU A 127 -1.11 -3.11 0.20
C LEU A 127 -1.75 -2.87 1.56
N GLU A 128 -1.27 -3.58 2.58
CA GLU A 128 -1.69 -3.36 3.97
C GLU A 128 -1.10 -2.05 4.50
N LEU A 129 -1.98 -1.07 4.78
CA LEU A 129 -1.66 0.28 5.22
C LEU A 129 -2.75 0.79 6.19
N PRO A 130 -2.46 1.78 7.06
CA PRO A 130 -3.49 2.45 7.84
C PRO A 130 -4.48 3.10 6.87
N ASN A 131 -5.75 3.18 7.25
CA ASN A 131 -6.74 3.85 6.43
C ASN A 131 -6.44 5.36 6.33
N LEU A 132 -5.69 5.78 5.31
CA LEU A 132 -5.32 7.18 5.09
C LEU A 132 -6.51 8.07 4.68
N LEU A 133 -7.63 7.46 4.29
CA LEU A 133 -8.86 8.17 3.93
C LEU A 133 -9.67 8.60 5.17
N ASP A 134 -9.35 8.05 6.34
CA ASP A 134 -10.02 8.37 7.61
C ASP A 134 -9.18 9.38 8.40
N GLU A 135 -9.78 10.53 8.72
CA GLU A 135 -9.15 11.60 9.50
C GLU A 135 -8.67 11.10 10.87
N ALA A 136 -9.43 10.20 11.52
CA ALA A 136 -9.07 9.69 12.84
C ALA A 136 -7.78 8.85 12.79
N GLN A 137 -7.64 8.01 11.77
CA GLN A 137 -6.42 7.21 11.58
C GLN A 137 -5.24 8.06 11.15
N LEU A 138 -5.48 9.11 10.35
CA LEU A 138 -4.43 10.03 9.93
C LEU A 138 -3.84 10.81 11.12
N LYS A 139 -4.69 11.26 12.06
CA LYS A 139 -4.22 11.91 13.31
C LYS A 139 -3.35 10.97 14.13
N VAL A 140 -3.79 9.72 14.33
CA VAL A 140 -2.99 8.71 15.04
C VAL A 140 -1.66 8.46 14.34
N LEU A 141 -1.65 8.41 13.00
CA LEU A 141 -0.41 8.24 12.22
C LEU A 141 0.54 9.43 12.38
N LYS A 142 0.03 10.66 12.43
CA LYS A 142 0.85 11.86 12.62
C LYS A 142 1.48 11.94 14.01
N GLU A 143 0.72 11.65 15.05
CA GLU A 143 1.18 11.68 16.44
C GLU A 143 2.09 10.50 16.79
N TRP A 144 2.15 9.48 15.94
CA TRP A 144 2.92 8.28 16.21
C TRP A 144 4.41 8.55 16.11
N ASN A 145 5.15 8.17 17.16
CA ASN A 145 6.58 8.38 17.31
C ASN A 145 7.44 7.19 16.80
N GLY A 146 6.85 6.27 16.03
CA GLY A 146 7.52 5.05 15.59
C GLY A 146 7.57 3.91 16.63
N GLU A 147 6.94 4.07 17.81
CA GLU A 147 6.97 2.99 18.81
C GLU A 147 6.10 1.79 18.39
N LEU A 148 6.74 0.63 18.22
CA LEU A 148 6.13 -0.60 17.71
C LEU A 148 5.00 -1.16 18.58
N ARG A 149 4.90 -0.75 19.85
CA ARG A 149 3.83 -1.18 20.77
C ARG A 149 2.47 -0.67 20.33
N PHE A 150 2.43 0.50 19.70
CA PHE A 150 1.21 1.14 19.25
C PHE A 150 0.75 0.68 17.87
N LEU A 151 1.49 -0.23 17.21
CA LEU A 151 1.09 -0.80 15.92
C LEU A 151 -0.29 -1.47 15.97
N GLN A 152 -0.66 -2.05 17.11
CA GLN A 152 -1.97 -2.67 17.33
C GLN A 152 -3.14 -1.68 17.32
N ASN A 153 -2.87 -0.37 17.48
CA ASN A 153 -3.91 0.66 17.52
C ASN A 153 -4.31 1.11 16.11
N PHE A 154 -3.48 0.84 15.10
CA PHE A 154 -3.78 1.18 13.72
C PHE A 154 -4.78 0.21 13.11
N LYS A 155 -5.78 0.76 12.41
CA LYS A 155 -6.68 -0.01 11.57
C LYS A 155 -6.04 -0.19 10.20
N LEU A 156 -5.33 -1.31 10.05
CA LEU A 156 -4.71 -1.68 8.78
C LEU A 156 -5.79 -2.20 7.80
N VAL A 157 -5.87 -1.56 6.64
CA VAL A 157 -6.77 -1.86 5.53
C VAL A 157 -5.93 -2.17 4.29
N ARG A 158 -6.44 -3.02 3.40
CA ARG A 158 -5.80 -3.25 2.10
C ARG A 158 -6.24 -2.19 1.11
N LEU A 159 -5.27 -1.43 0.60
CA LEU A 159 -5.47 -0.40 -0.42
C LEU A 159 -4.92 -0.91 -1.75
N GLY A 160 -5.83 -1.25 -2.67
CA GLY A 160 -5.48 -1.74 -4.01
C GLY A 160 -5.77 -0.72 -5.10
N LYS A 161 -5.08 -0.86 -6.23
CA LYS A 161 -5.20 0.02 -7.40
C LYS A 161 -6.66 0.23 -7.84
N LYS A 162 -7.46 -0.85 -7.88
CA LYS A 162 -8.87 -0.80 -8.29
C LYS A 162 -9.74 0.08 -7.39
N GLN A 163 -9.49 0.08 -6.07
CA GLN A 163 -10.27 0.86 -5.10
C GLN A 163 -9.91 2.36 -5.14
N LEU A 164 -8.67 2.68 -5.50
CA LEU A 164 -8.18 4.05 -5.58
C LEU A 164 -8.57 4.71 -6.91
N GLN A 165 -8.68 3.92 -7.99
CA GLN A 165 -8.96 4.40 -9.34
C GLN A 165 -10.45 4.37 -9.74
N SER A 166 -11.35 3.78 -8.95
CA SER A 166 -12.77 3.67 -9.29
C SER A 166 -13.51 5.01 -9.35
N GLU A 167 -13.11 6.04 -8.59
CA GLU A 167 -13.73 7.38 -8.71
C GLU A 167 -13.48 8.04 -10.07
N SER A 168 -12.37 7.73 -10.74
CA SER A 168 -12.07 8.32 -12.05
C SER A 168 -13.08 7.92 -13.11
N SER A 169 -13.65 6.70 -13.01
CA SER A 169 -14.70 6.22 -13.90
C SER A 169 -16.10 6.66 -13.48
N ASP A 170 -16.38 6.71 -12.17
CA ASP A 170 -17.74 6.99 -11.69
C ASP A 170 -18.12 8.48 -11.85
N ILE A 171 -17.14 9.39 -11.77
CA ILE A 171 -17.37 10.82 -12.09
C ILE A 171 -17.70 11.00 -13.58
N SER A 172 -17.14 10.18 -14.49
CA SER A 172 -17.42 10.29 -15.93
C SER A 172 -18.83 9.81 -16.33
N MET A 173 -19.39 8.87 -15.57
CA MET A 173 -20.74 8.33 -15.77
C MET A 173 -21.82 9.34 -15.33
N ASP A 174 -21.59 10.07 -14.23
CA ASP A 174 -22.57 11.00 -13.68
C ASP A 174 -22.68 12.31 -14.50
N TYR A 175 -21.60 12.76 -15.14
CA TYR A 175 -21.63 13.90 -16.07
C TYR A 175 -22.27 13.56 -17.43
N SER A 176 -22.09 12.34 -17.94
CA SER A 176 -22.73 11.91 -19.20
C SER A 176 -24.25 11.75 -19.05
N THR A 177 -24.71 11.27 -17.88
CA THR A 177 -26.15 11.10 -17.58
C THR A 177 -26.86 12.45 -17.46
N LYS A 178 -26.25 13.43 -16.80
CA LYS A 178 -26.78 14.80 -16.67
C LYS A 178 -26.84 15.58 -17.99
N ILE A 179 -25.92 15.34 -18.92
CA ILE A 179 -25.95 15.94 -20.28
C ILE A 179 -27.03 15.29 -21.16
N ALA A 180 -27.25 13.97 -21.00
CA ALA A 180 -28.27 13.23 -21.75
C ALA A 180 -29.72 13.51 -21.27
N GLU A 181 -29.91 13.91 -20.00
CA GLU A 181 -31.23 14.30 -19.47
C GLU A 181 -31.60 15.73 -19.90
N LYS A 182 -30.63 16.66 -19.90
CA LYS A 182 -30.85 18.07 -20.31
C LYS A 182 -31.20 18.24 -21.80
N SER A 183 -30.80 17.30 -22.64
CA SER A 183 -31.12 17.29 -24.09
C SER A 183 -32.49 16.67 -24.42
N LYS A 184 -33.16 16.02 -23.45
CA LYS A 184 -34.52 15.46 -23.64
C LYS A 184 -35.64 16.43 -23.27
N GLU A 185 -35.40 17.35 -22.34
CA GLU A 185 -36.39 18.38 -21.95
C GLU A 185 -36.54 19.49 -23.01
N THR A 186 -35.56 19.69 -23.89
CA THR A 186 -35.56 20.80 -24.87
C THR A 186 -36.26 20.47 -26.20
N ILE A 187 -36.70 19.24 -26.43
CA ILE A 187 -37.28 18.80 -27.72
C ILE A 187 -38.83 18.71 -27.68
N THR A 188 -39.48 18.87 -26.51
CA THR A 188 -40.93 18.65 -26.38
C THR A 188 -41.81 19.91 -26.47
N GLU A 189 -41.25 21.11 -26.67
CA GLU A 189 -42.03 22.36 -26.64
C GLU A 189 -42.07 23.17 -27.95
N SER A 190 -41.78 22.56 -29.11
CA SER A 190 -41.97 23.25 -30.40
C SER A 190 -42.40 22.32 -31.52
N ASN A 191 -43.67 21.92 -31.56
CA ASN A 191 -44.37 21.75 -32.84
C ASN A 191 -45.90 21.57 -32.69
N GLN A 192 -46.64 22.68 -32.74
CA GLN A 192 -48.01 22.70 -33.27
C GLN A 192 -48.22 24.00 -34.06
N ASN A 193 -48.00 23.95 -35.37
CA ASN A 193 -49.00 24.31 -36.38
C ASN A 193 -48.38 24.32 -37.78
N SER A 194 -48.86 23.39 -38.60
CA SER A 194 -48.88 23.53 -40.07
C SER A 194 -50.35 23.68 -40.48
N PRO A 195 -50.63 24.44 -41.54
CA PRO A 195 -51.38 23.82 -42.64
C PRO A 195 -50.80 24.19 -44.02
N VAL A 196 -50.37 23.18 -44.77
CA VAL A 196 -51.01 22.61 -46.00
C VAL A 196 -50.63 23.36 -47.29
N PRO A 197 -50.21 22.66 -48.36
CA PRO A 197 -49.57 23.23 -49.54
C PRO A 197 -50.54 23.40 -50.74
N SER A 198 -50.20 24.31 -51.65
CA SER A 198 -50.78 24.37 -53.00
C SER A 198 -49.72 24.73 -54.04
N GLU A 199 -49.59 23.86 -55.04
CA GLU A 199 -48.84 24.02 -56.28
C GLU A 199 -49.43 25.09 -57.20
N SER A 200 -48.57 25.84 -57.89
CA SER A 200 -48.67 26.30 -59.29
C SER A 200 -47.47 27.21 -59.56
N SER A 201 -46.48 26.80 -60.36
CA SER A 201 -46.44 26.98 -61.83
C SER A 201 -46.23 28.43 -62.27
N ASP A 202 -45.13 28.57 -63.01
CA ASP A 202 -44.88 29.50 -64.11
C ASP A 202 -44.44 30.95 -63.85
N ASP A 203 -43.25 31.21 -64.38
CA ASP A 203 -42.91 32.29 -65.33
C ASP A 203 -42.07 33.51 -64.90
N GLU A 204 -41.21 33.86 -65.86
CA GLU A 204 -40.70 35.19 -66.20
C GLU A 204 -39.52 35.85 -65.44
N SER A 205 -38.33 35.67 -66.03
CA SER A 205 -37.51 36.74 -66.66
C SER A 205 -37.71 38.20 -66.20
N MET A 206 -36.65 38.83 -65.66
CA MET A 206 -36.00 40.11 -66.10
C MET A 206 -34.98 40.56 -65.03
N MET A 207 -33.72 40.84 -65.40
CA MET A 207 -33.13 42.20 -65.50
C MET A 207 -33.51 43.11 -64.32
N GLU A 208 -32.59 43.60 -63.49
CA GLU A 208 -31.44 44.48 -63.81
C GLU A 208 -30.31 44.34 -62.77
#